data_AF-A0A968D4M5-F1
#
_entry.id   AF-A0A968D4M5-F1
#
_cell.length_a   1.000
_cell.length_b   1.000
_cell.length_c   1.000
_cell.angle_alpha   90.00
_cell.angle_beta   90.00
_cell.angle_gamma   90.00
#
_symmetry.space_group_name_H-M   'P 1'
#
loop_
_entity.id
_entity.type
_entity.pdbx_description
1 polymer ?
#
loop_
_entity_poly.entity_id
_entity_poly.type
_entity_poly.pdbx_seq_one_letter_code
_entity_poly.pdbx_strand_id
1 'polypeptide(L)' 'ALPEAARDYLERIEEILDTPVDLISTGPAREAVIVRRHPFDS' A
#
# COMPACT_ATOMS: atom_id res chain seq x y z
N ALA A 1 4.42 -9.35 -5.71
CA ALA A 1 2.98 -9.13 -5.47
C ALA A 1 2.65 -9.55 -4.04
N LEU A 2 1.76 -8.84 -3.33
CA LEU A 2 1.37 -9.19 -1.96
C LEU A 2 0.53 -10.48 -1.94
N PRO A 3 0.61 -11.33 -0.89
CA PRO A 3 -0.34 -12.41 -0.66
C PRO A 3 -1.78 -11.88 -0.52
N GLU A 4 -2.78 -12.72 -0.76
CA GLU A 4 -4.21 -12.36 -0.68
C GLU A 4 -4.57 -11.77 0.68
N ALA A 5 -4.28 -12.48 1.77
CA ALA A 5 -4.56 -11.99 3.13
C ALA A 5 -3.92 -10.63 3.45
N ALA A 6 -2.78 -10.30 2.85
CA ALA A 6 -2.15 -8.98 3.03
C ALA A 6 -2.87 -7.88 2.24
N ARG A 7 -3.49 -8.21 1.11
CA ARG A 7 -4.34 -7.28 0.36
C ARG A 7 -5.65 -7.04 1.11
N ASP A 8 -6.30 -8.09 1.59
CA ASP A 8 -7.54 -8.01 2.37
C ASP A 8 -7.35 -7.17 3.64
N TYR A 9 -6.19 -7.31 4.30
CA TYR A 9 -5.84 -6.50 5.47
C TYR A 9 -5.72 -5.00 5.13
N LEU A 10 -5.10 -4.67 4.00
CA LEU A 10 -4.98 -3.29 3.55
C LEU A 10 -6.34 -2.70 3.15
N GLU A 11 -7.16 -3.46 2.43
CA GLU A 11 -8.52 -3.06 2.07
C GLU A 11 -9.34 -2.73 3.32
N ARG A 12 -9.25 -3.58 4.35
CA ARG A 12 -9.94 -3.33 5.61
C ARG A 12 -9.49 -2.04 6.31
N ILE A 13 -8.20 -1.68 6.23
CA ILE A 13 -7.69 -0.41 6.78
C ILE A 13 -8.24 0.76 5.98
N GLU A 14 -8.22 0.67 4.65
CA GLU A 14 -8.72 1.70 3.73
C GLU A 14 -10.20 1.99 4.01
N GLU A 15 -11.02 0.96 4.22
CA GLU A 15 -12.44 1.09 4.59
C GLU A 15 -12.67 1.80 5.93
N ILE A 16 -11.88 1.46 6.98
CA ILE A 16 -12.06 2.03 8.33
C ILE A 16 -11.69 3.52 8.33
N LEU A 17 -10.66 3.88 7.58
CA LEU A 17 -10.09 5.24 7.57
C LEU A 17 -10.66 6.12 6.46
N ASP A 18 -11.47 5.56 5.56
CA ASP A 18 -11.97 6.24 4.35
C ASP A 18 -10.83 6.94 3.58
N THR A 19 -9.66 6.28 3.52
CA THR A 19 -8.41 6.87 3.01
C THR A 19 -7.58 5.79 2.32
N PRO A 20 -7.06 6.02 1.10
CA PRO A 20 -6.29 5.01 0.36
C PRO A 20 -4.87 4.82 0.90
N VAL A 21 -4.34 3.60 0.75
CA VAL A 21 -2.94 3.26 0.99
C VAL A 21 -2.17 3.35 -0.32
N ASP A 22 -1.49 4.47 -0.53
CA ASP A 22 -0.78 4.74 -1.79
C ASP A 22 0.62 4.12 -1.87
N LEU A 23 1.29 3.94 -0.72
CA LEU A 23 2.66 3.45 -0.60
C LEU A 23 2.76 2.37 0.48
N ILE A 24 3.48 1.28 0.19
CA ILE A 24 3.65 0.16 1.13
C ILE A 24 5.15 -0.17 1.23
N SER A 25 5.76 0.16 2.37
CA SER A 25 7.15 -0.20 2.67
C SER A 25 7.22 -1.63 3.19
N THR A 26 7.92 -2.50 2.46
CA THR A 26 8.10 -3.93 2.78
C THR A 26 9.49 -4.26 3.31
N GLY A 27 10.37 -3.26 3.42
CA GLY A 27 11.73 -3.45 3.90
C GLY A 27 12.56 -2.16 3.90
N PRO A 28 13.81 -2.22 4.37
CA PRO A 28 14.67 -1.05 4.51
C PRO A 28 15.32 -0.60 3.18
N ALA A 29 15.37 -1.46 2.17
CA ALA A 29 15.92 -1.13 0.86
C ALA A 29 15.00 -0.18 0.09
N ARG A 30 15.55 0.66 -0.79
CA ARG A 30 14.78 1.69 -1.51
C ARG A 30 13.75 1.07 -2.47
N GLU A 31 14.13 -0.04 -3.09
CA GLU A 31 13.33 -0.84 -3.99
C GLU A 31 12.28 -1.70 -3.27
N ALA A 32 12.37 -1.84 -1.95
CA ALA A 32 11.41 -2.60 -1.14
C ALA A 32 10.14 -1.79 -0.82
N VAL A 33 9.70 -0.96 -1.76
CA VAL A 33 8.47 -0.14 -1.65
C VAL A 33 7.56 -0.46 -2.83
N ILE A 34 6.32 -0.83 -2.53
CA ILE A 34 5.27 -0.97 -3.54
C ILE A 34 4.58 0.38 -3.67
N VAL A 35 4.59 0.95 -4.88
CA VAL A 35 3.89 2.20 -5.21
C VAL A 35 2.58 1.84 -5.91
N ARG A 36 1.43 2.10 -5.26
CA ARG A 36 0.10 1.96 -5.89
C ARG A 36 -0.26 3.23 -6.67
N ARG A 37 -0.07 4.40 -6.03
CA ARG A 37 -0.20 5.73 -6.62
C ARG A 37 1.01 6.55 -6.22
N HIS A 38 1.71 7.14 -7.20
CA HIS A 38 2.85 7.99 -6.88
C HIS A 38 2.35 9.35 -6.36
N PRO A 39 2.88 9.89 -5.25
CA PRO A 39 2.37 11.14 -4.66
C PRO A 39 2.47 12.38 -5.54
N PHE A 40 3.27 12.32 -6.61
CA PHE A 40 3.46 13.39 -7.58
C PHE A 40 2.78 13.14 -8.92
N ASP A 41 2.05 12.03 -9.06
CA ASP A 41 1.20 11.82 -10.23
C ASP A 41 -0.06 12.68 -10.06
N SER A 42 -0.23 13.63 -10.99
CA SER A 42 -1.35 14.57 -11.07
C SER A 42 -2.61 13.93 -11.65
#